data_AF-A0A965AKR0-F1
#
_entry.id   AF-A0A965AKR0-F1
#
_cell.length_a   1.000
_cell.length_b   1.000
_cell.length_c   1.000
_cell.angle_alpha   90.00
_cell.angle_beta   90.00
_cell.angle_gamma   90.00
#
_symmetry.space_group_name_H-M   'P 1'
#
loop_
_entity.id
_entity.type
_entity.pdbx_description
1 polymer ?
#
loop_
_entity_poly.entity_id
_entity_poly.type
_entity_poly.pdbx_seq_one_letter_code
_entity_poly.pdbx_strand_id
1 'polypeptide(L)'
;TGPIVETWPPPGHQLLYGNAPIVPAAEAARVARVPSSILRPVRGSVALSNPLTAQPAATGDGPGAAELARTQLTAFMSRAFRRPVSDDEVLTYLALAQTRLDEGECFEVAMNAAHRAVLCAPDFLFLVQDEPVLDDFELASRLSYFLWRTCPDDRLRELADRGELSRPGVLRSEADRLMASPRFDAFIHDFLDHWLNLREIAATTPDRDLFPEYFTNYHSGTQDGLLHDSIVKETQAFFRDLITANRGVRHLVNSRTAFLNQRLAEHYDLPRLKGARLRPVQLPEDSVRGGLLTQASILKVTASGANTSPVVRGVWLLERILGTPPPPPPPNAGSIEPDTRGAVTIREQLAKHKNDESCAGCHRKIDPPGFALEAFDPIGRYRDFYRTTETGEKLNDLRTFYGAHYGHVKYLKGAAVDSRAILPDDTTVTDIRQYRALVAQKPRLIAGTLATKLVTFATGKHVDPGDLLAVDQIVARTRDEQYAVRSLIHEVIQSELFRNK
;
A
#
# COMPACT_ATOMS: atom_id res chain seq x y z
N THR A 1 7.81 -30.77 21.11
CA THR A 1 7.97 -29.63 20.18
C THR A 1 9.45 -29.42 20.01
N GLY A 2 9.99 -29.66 18.81
CA GLY A 2 11.40 -29.38 18.51
C GLY A 2 11.72 -27.90 18.73
N PRO A 3 12.99 -27.48 18.70
CA PRO A 3 13.31 -26.08 18.90
C PRO A 3 12.52 -25.24 17.88
N ILE A 4 11.94 -24.14 18.35
CA ILE A 4 11.23 -23.11 17.57
C ILE A 4 12.17 -22.48 16.50
N VAL A 5 13.44 -22.89 16.46
CA VAL A 5 14.53 -22.35 15.66
C VAL A 5 15.23 -23.51 14.96
N GLU A 6 15.44 -23.39 13.65
CA GLU A 6 16.07 -24.43 12.81
C GLU A 6 17.56 -24.63 13.11
N THR A 7 18.22 -23.62 13.69
CA THR A 7 19.63 -23.65 14.08
C THR A 7 19.83 -23.03 15.46
N TRP A 8 20.86 -23.51 16.18
CA TRP A 8 21.31 -22.93 17.44
C TRP A 8 22.82 -22.59 17.37
N PRO A 9 23.25 -21.34 17.65
CA PRO A 9 22.42 -20.17 17.98
C PRO A 9 21.44 -19.76 16.87
N PRO A 10 20.38 -19.00 17.19
CA PRO A 10 19.45 -18.48 16.18
C PRO A 10 20.16 -17.60 15.14
N PRO A 11 19.65 -17.52 13.89
CA PRO A 11 20.27 -16.69 12.85
C PRO A 11 20.49 -15.23 13.26
N GLY A 12 19.56 -14.64 14.02
CA GLY A 12 19.71 -13.27 14.53
C GLY A 12 20.88 -13.11 15.52
N HIS A 13 21.18 -14.14 16.31
CA HIS A 13 22.36 -14.13 17.19
C HIS A 13 23.64 -14.23 16.37
N GLN A 14 23.69 -15.14 15.40
CA GLN A 14 24.85 -15.30 14.52
C GLN A 14 25.14 -14.03 13.71
N LEU A 15 24.10 -13.29 13.31
CA LEU A 15 24.26 -12.02 12.60
C LEU A 15 24.85 -10.90 13.46
N LEU A 16 24.59 -10.89 14.77
CA LEU A 16 25.02 -9.81 15.67
C LEU A 16 26.33 -10.12 16.40
N TYR A 17 26.57 -11.40 16.72
CA TYR A 17 27.69 -11.82 17.56
C TYR A 17 28.55 -12.91 16.90
N GLY A 18 28.24 -13.29 15.66
CA GLY A 18 28.97 -14.31 14.93
C GLY A 18 28.89 -15.68 15.59
N ASN A 19 30.04 -16.36 15.59
CA ASN A 19 30.20 -17.65 16.26
C ASN A 19 30.72 -17.49 17.70
N ALA A 20 30.47 -16.34 18.35
CA ALA A 20 30.78 -16.17 19.76
C ALA A 20 30.15 -17.31 20.58
N PRO A 21 30.91 -18.00 21.44
CA PRO A 21 30.34 -18.96 22.37
C PRO A 21 29.21 -18.32 23.19
N ILE A 22 28.12 -19.07 23.34
CA ILE A 22 27.02 -18.69 24.23
C ILE A 22 27.22 -19.40 25.55
N VAL A 23 27.31 -18.64 26.64
CA VAL A 23 27.51 -19.16 28.00
C VAL A 23 26.41 -18.68 28.94
N PRO A 24 26.19 -19.33 30.10
CA PRO A 24 25.37 -18.78 31.17
C PRO A 24 25.81 -17.36 31.54
N ALA A 25 24.86 -16.43 31.63
CA ALA A 25 25.13 -15.04 32.01
C ALA A 25 25.82 -14.93 33.38
N ALA A 26 25.54 -15.88 34.29
CA ALA A 26 26.21 -15.96 35.59
C ALA A 26 27.69 -16.38 35.48
N GLU A 27 28.07 -17.11 34.43
CA GLU A 27 29.47 -17.44 34.15
C GLU A 27 30.20 -16.23 33.57
N ALA A 28 29.58 -15.53 32.60
CA ALA A 28 30.11 -14.28 32.06
C ALA A 28 30.29 -13.20 33.14
N ALA A 29 29.38 -13.14 34.13
CA ALA A 29 29.45 -12.21 35.25
C ALA A 29 30.66 -12.41 36.17
N ARG A 30 31.38 -13.54 36.06
CA ARG A 30 32.62 -13.78 36.82
C ARG A 30 33.80 -12.96 36.31
N VAL A 31 33.76 -12.56 35.03
CA VAL A 31 34.89 -11.92 34.34
C VAL A 31 34.52 -10.56 33.73
N ALA A 32 33.23 -10.22 33.67
CA ALA A 32 32.74 -8.95 33.16
C ALA A 32 31.48 -8.48 33.90
N ARG A 33 31.18 -7.18 33.83
CA ARG A 33 29.95 -6.57 34.33
C ARG A 33 28.79 -6.91 33.41
N VAL A 34 27.89 -7.78 33.90
CA VAL A 34 26.65 -8.17 33.19
C VAL A 34 25.44 -7.49 33.88
N PRO A 35 24.60 -6.74 33.15
CA PRO A 35 23.45 -6.05 33.74
C PRO A 35 22.34 -7.02 34.18
N SER A 36 21.50 -6.58 35.12
CA SER A 36 20.38 -7.36 35.64
C SER A 36 19.37 -7.76 34.56
N SER A 37 19.23 -6.96 33.50
CA SER A 37 18.39 -7.27 32.34
C SER A 37 18.83 -8.53 31.60
N ILE A 38 20.11 -8.91 31.66
CA ILE A 38 20.65 -10.14 31.07
C ILE A 38 20.74 -11.25 32.13
N LEU A 39 21.11 -10.92 33.38
CA LEU A 39 21.21 -11.92 34.46
C LEU A 39 19.87 -12.46 34.94
N ARG A 40 18.81 -11.67 34.85
CA ARG A 40 17.45 -11.99 35.35
C ARG A 40 16.38 -11.46 34.40
N PRO A 41 16.36 -11.90 33.12
CA PRO A 41 15.39 -11.39 32.16
C PRO A 41 13.98 -11.91 32.48
N VAL A 42 12.99 -11.06 32.24
CA VAL A 42 11.57 -11.39 32.39
C VAL A 42 10.88 -11.25 31.04
N ARG A 43 10.15 -12.29 30.62
CA ARG A 43 9.34 -12.29 29.39
C ARG A 43 7.86 -12.35 29.76
N GLY A 44 7.16 -11.24 29.62
CA GLY A 44 5.80 -11.08 30.15
C GLY A 44 5.83 -11.10 31.68
N SER A 45 5.24 -12.12 32.30
CA SER A 45 5.26 -12.34 33.75
C SER A 45 6.21 -13.45 34.19
N VAL A 46 7.01 -14.02 33.27
CA VAL A 46 7.84 -15.20 33.53
C VAL A 46 9.33 -14.82 33.58
N ALA A 47 9.99 -15.11 34.70
CA ALA A 47 11.45 -15.01 34.82
C ALA A 47 12.11 -16.18 34.09
N LEU A 48 13.13 -15.89 33.27
CA LEU A 48 13.88 -16.93 32.56
C LEU A 48 14.94 -17.54 33.48
N SER A 49 14.98 -18.86 33.52
CA SER A 49 16.01 -19.63 34.21
C SER A 49 17.26 -19.76 33.34
N ASN A 50 18.44 -19.63 33.95
CA ASN A 50 19.74 -19.74 33.32
C ASN A 50 19.87 -18.95 31.99
N PRO A 51 19.69 -17.62 32.01
CA PRO A 51 19.82 -16.80 30.82
C PRO A 51 21.23 -16.90 30.24
N LEU A 52 21.33 -16.76 28.94
CA LEU A 52 22.56 -16.95 28.18
C LEU A 52 23.03 -15.63 27.56
N THR A 53 24.33 -15.47 27.36
CA THR A 53 24.95 -14.30 26.72
C THR A 53 26.14 -14.70 25.88
N ALA A 54 26.50 -13.88 24.89
CA ALA A 54 27.68 -14.07 24.06
C ALA A 54 28.97 -13.74 24.84
N GLN A 55 29.94 -14.64 24.79
CA GLN A 55 31.27 -14.44 25.39
C GLN A 55 32.37 -14.95 24.45
N PRO A 56 33.13 -14.05 23.80
CA PRO A 56 34.29 -14.43 23.00
C PRO A 56 35.36 -15.11 23.86
N ALA A 57 36.19 -15.94 23.24
CA ALA A 57 37.34 -16.54 23.91
C ALA A 57 38.34 -15.45 24.35
N ALA A 58 38.81 -15.52 25.59
CA ALA A 58 39.77 -14.55 26.14
C ALA A 58 41.17 -14.71 25.52
N THR A 59 41.60 -15.95 25.25
CA THR A 59 42.83 -16.36 24.56
C THR A 59 42.69 -17.82 24.09
N GLY A 60 43.07 -18.14 22.84
CA GLY A 60 42.97 -19.48 22.21
C GLY A 60 43.05 -19.41 20.68
N ASP A 61 42.92 -20.54 19.96
CA ASP A 61 43.01 -20.68 18.48
C ASP A 61 41.90 -19.95 17.68
N GLY A 62 41.12 -19.05 18.31
CA GLY A 62 40.05 -18.28 17.69
C GLY A 62 40.30 -16.76 17.75
N PRO A 63 39.60 -15.96 16.93
CA PRO A 63 39.77 -14.51 16.91
C PRO A 63 39.43 -13.91 18.27
N GLY A 64 40.29 -13.01 18.75
CA GLY A 64 40.08 -12.31 20.02
C GLY A 64 38.80 -11.44 20.00
N ALA A 65 38.31 -11.02 21.17
CA ALA A 65 37.06 -10.25 21.29
C ALA A 65 37.00 -9.01 20.36
N ALA A 66 38.12 -8.29 20.21
CA ALA A 66 38.22 -7.12 19.33
C ALA A 66 38.15 -7.48 17.84
N GLU A 67 38.81 -8.57 17.42
CA GLU A 67 38.78 -9.04 16.03
C GLU A 67 37.40 -9.58 15.64
N LEU A 68 36.76 -10.31 16.56
CA LEU A 68 35.40 -10.76 16.39
C LEU A 68 34.43 -9.56 16.31
N ALA A 69 34.56 -8.59 17.21
CA ALA A 69 33.75 -7.37 17.19
C ALA A 69 33.88 -6.63 15.85
N ARG A 70 35.11 -6.42 15.37
CA ARG A 70 35.37 -5.78 14.07
C ARG A 70 34.67 -6.54 12.94
N THR A 71 34.89 -7.85 12.86
CA THR A 71 34.32 -8.70 11.79
C THR A 71 32.79 -8.65 11.78
N GLN A 72 32.16 -8.77 12.95
CA GLN A 72 30.70 -8.76 13.06
C GLN A 72 30.11 -7.37 12.78
N LEU A 73 30.76 -6.30 13.28
CA LEU A 73 30.33 -4.93 12.98
C LEU A 73 30.46 -4.62 11.49
N THR A 74 31.54 -5.02 10.82
CA THR A 74 31.68 -4.83 9.36
C THR A 74 30.54 -5.51 8.62
N ALA A 75 30.22 -6.77 8.95
CA ALA A 75 29.13 -7.51 8.31
C ALA A 75 27.75 -6.88 8.58
N PHE A 76 27.50 -6.49 9.84
CA PHE A 76 26.25 -5.84 10.24
C PHE A 76 26.08 -4.47 9.57
N MET A 77 27.11 -3.63 9.62
CA MET A 77 27.10 -2.30 9.02
C MET A 77 26.93 -2.36 7.51
N SER A 78 27.61 -3.29 6.81
CA SER A 78 27.42 -3.43 5.37
C SER A 78 25.99 -3.82 4.99
N ARG A 79 25.30 -4.61 5.83
CA ARG A 79 23.87 -4.90 5.65
C ARG A 79 22.98 -3.71 6.02
N ALA A 80 23.29 -3.03 7.12
CA ALA A 80 22.52 -1.90 7.64
C ALA A 80 22.58 -0.69 6.70
N PHE A 81 23.76 -0.38 6.16
CA PHE A 81 24.00 0.74 5.22
C PHE A 81 23.81 0.32 3.76
N ARG A 82 23.62 -0.99 3.50
CA ARG A 82 23.30 -1.59 2.19
C ARG A 82 24.40 -1.42 1.13
N ARG A 83 25.62 -1.11 1.56
CA ARG A 83 26.83 -0.98 0.74
C ARG A 83 28.06 -1.54 1.48
N PRO A 84 29.20 -1.72 0.83
CA PRO A 84 30.47 -1.93 1.50
C PRO A 84 30.76 -0.74 2.42
N VAL A 85 31.32 -1.02 3.60
CA VAL A 85 31.73 -0.01 4.56
C VAL A 85 33.24 0.11 4.58
N SER A 86 33.74 1.33 4.69
CA SER A 86 35.16 1.61 4.83
C SER A 86 35.69 1.21 6.21
N ASP A 87 37.00 1.02 6.32
CA ASP A 87 37.64 0.72 7.60
C ASP A 87 37.43 1.85 8.62
N ASP A 88 37.47 3.11 8.19
CA ASP A 88 37.27 4.27 9.06
C ASP A 88 35.85 4.33 9.65
N GLU A 89 34.84 4.00 8.83
CA GLU A 89 33.46 3.87 9.31
C GLU A 89 33.38 2.78 10.38
N VAL A 90 33.94 1.60 10.12
CA VAL A 90 33.92 0.48 11.09
C VAL A 90 34.62 0.86 12.39
N LEU A 91 35.79 1.51 12.31
CA LEU A 91 36.57 1.93 13.48
C LEU A 91 35.78 2.90 14.37
N THR A 92 34.97 3.78 13.77
CA THR A 92 34.14 4.74 14.51
C THR A 92 33.14 4.03 15.43
N TYR A 93 32.42 3.02 14.94
CA TYR A 93 31.45 2.27 15.75
C TYR A 93 32.12 1.23 16.65
N LEU A 94 33.24 0.66 16.21
CA LEU A 94 34.04 -0.27 17.02
C LEU A 94 34.59 0.41 18.27
N ALA A 95 34.99 1.69 18.19
CA ALA A 95 35.46 2.44 19.35
C ALA A 95 34.43 2.51 20.48
N LEU A 96 33.13 2.59 20.15
CA LEU A 96 32.04 2.54 21.14
C LEU A 96 32.00 1.20 21.86
N ALA A 97 32.09 0.09 21.13
CA ALA A 97 32.15 -1.24 21.74
C ALA A 97 33.42 -1.41 22.58
N GLN A 98 34.57 -0.97 22.07
CA GLN A 98 35.85 -1.09 22.79
C GLN A 98 35.84 -0.31 24.10
N THR A 99 35.27 0.91 24.11
CA THR A 99 35.14 1.72 25.33
C THR A 99 34.37 0.97 26.42
N ARG A 100 33.27 0.29 26.05
CA ARG A 100 32.47 -0.50 26.99
C ARG A 100 33.21 -1.75 27.48
N LEU A 101 33.96 -2.41 26.61
CA LEU A 101 34.81 -3.54 26.99
C LEU A 101 35.90 -3.11 27.98
N ASP A 102 36.54 -1.95 27.75
CA ASP A 102 37.57 -1.39 28.63
C ASP A 102 36.99 -0.96 29.99
N GLU A 103 35.73 -0.52 30.03
CA GLU A 103 34.95 -0.30 31.27
C GLU A 103 34.54 -1.60 31.99
N GLY A 104 34.90 -2.75 31.44
CA GLY A 104 34.65 -4.09 31.98
C GLY A 104 33.25 -4.63 31.69
N GLU A 105 32.50 -4.08 30.73
CA GLU A 105 31.18 -4.60 30.35
C GLU A 105 31.28 -5.90 29.56
N CYS A 106 30.25 -6.75 29.65
CA CYS A 106 30.21 -7.97 28.85
C CYS A 106 30.04 -7.66 27.36
N PHE A 107 30.52 -8.59 26.52
CA PHE A 107 30.58 -8.42 25.07
C PHE A 107 29.24 -8.08 24.42
N GLU A 108 28.16 -8.71 24.85
CA GLU A 108 26.81 -8.43 24.34
C GLU A 108 26.40 -6.96 24.56
N VAL A 109 26.70 -6.39 25.73
CA VAL A 109 26.38 -5.00 26.04
C VAL A 109 27.21 -4.05 25.20
N ALA A 110 28.52 -4.31 25.10
CA ALA A 110 29.44 -3.53 24.28
C ALA A 110 29.02 -3.50 22.80
N MET A 111 28.74 -4.67 22.22
CA MET A 111 28.27 -4.79 20.84
C MET A 111 26.91 -4.12 20.65
N ASN A 112 25.97 -4.28 21.59
CA ASN A 112 24.66 -3.63 21.51
C ASN A 112 24.73 -2.10 21.51
N ALA A 113 25.74 -1.51 22.17
CA ALA A 113 25.97 -0.06 22.08
C ALA A 113 26.33 0.34 20.63
N ALA A 114 27.24 -0.37 19.99
CA ALA A 114 27.63 -0.13 18.60
C ALA A 114 26.47 -0.40 17.62
N HIS A 115 25.76 -1.52 17.76
CA HIS A 115 24.59 -1.83 16.92
C HIS A 115 23.51 -0.74 17.00
N ARG A 116 23.21 -0.25 18.21
CA ARG A 116 22.24 0.86 18.38
C ARG A 116 22.71 2.14 17.71
N ALA A 117 24.00 2.47 17.83
CA ALA A 117 24.56 3.63 17.16
C ALA A 117 24.43 3.53 15.63
N VAL A 118 24.73 2.36 15.05
CA VAL A 118 24.55 2.09 13.61
C VAL A 118 23.08 2.24 13.20
N LEU A 119 22.14 1.72 14.00
CA LEU A 119 20.69 1.83 13.72
C LEU A 119 20.12 3.24 13.91
N CYS A 120 20.90 4.16 14.49
CA CYS A 120 20.55 5.58 14.59
C CYS A 120 21.31 6.44 13.57
N ALA A 121 22.18 5.84 12.75
CA ALA A 121 23.00 6.56 11.79
C ALA A 121 22.17 7.04 10.58
N PRO A 122 22.52 8.19 9.96
CA PRO A 122 21.88 8.66 8.74
C PRO A 122 21.87 7.61 7.61
N ASP A 123 22.99 6.91 7.41
CA ASP A 123 23.13 5.84 6.41
C ASP A 123 22.17 4.67 6.61
N PHE A 124 21.69 4.45 7.84
CA PHE A 124 20.66 3.45 8.13
C PHE A 124 19.24 4.02 7.96
N LEU A 125 18.98 5.22 8.49
CA LEU A 125 17.66 5.83 8.53
C LEU A 125 17.17 6.32 7.16
N PHE A 126 18.10 6.70 6.28
CA PHE A 126 17.81 7.26 4.96
C PHE A 126 18.45 6.43 3.85
N LEU A 127 17.92 6.59 2.63
CA LEU A 127 18.59 6.16 1.41
C LEU A 127 19.46 7.33 0.93
N VAL A 128 20.72 7.35 1.38
CA VAL A 128 21.70 8.35 1.00
C VAL A 128 22.11 8.13 -0.46
N GLN A 129 22.25 9.24 -1.21
CA GLN A 129 22.63 9.26 -2.62
C GLN A 129 23.69 10.33 -2.83
N ASP A 130 24.89 9.92 -3.18
CA ASP A 130 26.06 10.79 -3.21
C ASP A 130 26.15 11.56 -4.52
N GLU A 131 25.96 10.89 -5.65
CA GLU A 131 26.09 11.46 -6.99
C GLU A 131 24.73 11.60 -7.71
N PRO A 132 24.65 12.40 -8.79
CA PRO A 132 23.40 12.55 -9.56
C PRO A 132 22.93 11.25 -10.22
N VAL A 133 23.86 10.39 -10.64
CA VAL A 133 23.58 9.06 -11.21
C VAL A 133 23.82 8.04 -10.12
N LEU A 134 22.84 7.17 -9.88
CA LEU A 134 22.96 6.16 -8.85
C LEU A 134 24.05 5.15 -9.16
N ASP A 135 24.84 4.82 -8.16
CA ASP A 135 25.70 3.64 -8.21
C ASP A 135 24.87 2.35 -8.10
N ASP A 136 25.53 1.21 -8.27
CA ASP A 136 24.86 -0.08 -8.27
C ASP A 136 24.29 -0.49 -6.88
N PHE A 137 24.86 0.00 -5.76
CA PHE A 137 24.36 -0.28 -4.41
C PHE A 137 23.14 0.58 -4.06
N GLU A 138 23.18 1.86 -4.46
CA GLU A 138 22.05 2.78 -4.38
C GLU A 138 20.90 2.29 -5.27
N LEU A 139 21.21 1.82 -6.49
CA LEU A 139 20.22 1.24 -7.41
C LEU A 139 19.62 -0.05 -6.85
N ALA A 140 20.44 -0.94 -6.26
CA ALA A 140 19.96 -2.14 -5.58
C ALA A 140 18.99 -1.79 -4.44
N SER A 141 19.34 -0.78 -3.64
CA SER A 141 18.50 -0.29 -2.57
C SER A 141 17.21 0.32 -3.09
N ARG A 142 17.25 1.20 -4.09
CA ARG A 142 16.04 1.80 -4.67
C ARG A 142 15.12 0.73 -5.26
N LEU A 143 15.67 -0.25 -5.97
CA LEU A 143 14.92 -1.37 -6.54
C LEU A 143 14.24 -2.23 -5.46
N SER A 144 14.97 -2.58 -4.39
CA SER A 144 14.43 -3.42 -3.32
C SER A 144 13.39 -2.66 -2.49
N TYR A 145 13.60 -1.37 -2.21
CA TYR A 145 12.62 -0.55 -1.48
C TYR A 145 11.42 -0.24 -2.35
N PHE A 146 11.57 -0.08 -3.66
CA PHE A 146 10.43 0.10 -4.56
C PHE A 146 9.54 -1.16 -4.58
N LEU A 147 10.12 -2.34 -4.82
CA LEU A 147 9.32 -3.56 -5.08
C LEU A 147 9.05 -4.41 -3.82
N TRP A 148 9.91 -4.38 -2.81
CA TRP A 148 9.79 -5.20 -1.58
C TRP A 148 9.66 -4.40 -0.28
N ARG A 149 9.79 -3.06 -0.32
CA ARG A 149 9.70 -2.18 0.86
C ARG A 149 10.71 -2.52 1.95
N THR A 150 11.87 -3.04 1.58
CA THR A 150 12.90 -3.54 2.51
C THR A 150 14.26 -3.63 1.82
N CYS A 151 15.31 -3.95 2.58
CA CYS A 151 16.68 -3.99 2.09
C CYS A 151 16.90 -5.01 0.96
N PRO A 152 17.91 -4.78 0.09
CA PRO A 152 18.27 -5.72 -0.97
C PRO A 152 18.70 -7.06 -0.38
N ASP A 153 18.36 -8.15 -1.06
CA ASP A 153 18.86 -9.47 -0.72
C ASP A 153 20.32 -9.65 -1.16
N ASP A 154 20.93 -10.75 -0.71
CA ASP A 154 22.35 -11.02 -0.98
C ASP A 154 22.64 -11.08 -2.49
N ARG A 155 21.71 -11.59 -3.32
CA ARG A 155 21.84 -11.59 -4.79
C ARG A 155 21.91 -10.18 -5.38
N LEU A 156 21.05 -9.25 -4.97
CA LEU A 156 21.13 -7.86 -5.43
C LEU A 156 22.43 -7.19 -4.99
N ARG A 157 22.87 -7.46 -3.75
CA ARG A 157 24.13 -6.92 -3.22
C ARG A 157 25.35 -7.46 -3.97
N GLU A 158 25.35 -8.74 -4.31
CA GLU A 158 26.40 -9.38 -5.11
C GLU A 158 26.46 -8.84 -6.55
N LEU A 159 25.30 -8.59 -7.17
CA LEU A 159 25.25 -7.94 -8.50
C LEU A 159 25.79 -6.52 -8.44
N ALA A 160 25.49 -5.81 -7.35
CA ALA A 160 25.96 -4.46 -7.14
C ALA A 160 27.48 -4.40 -6.91
N ASP A 161 28.00 -5.34 -6.12
CA ASP A 161 29.43 -5.50 -5.85
C ASP A 161 30.24 -5.75 -7.13
N ARG A 162 29.66 -6.47 -8.10
CA ARG A 162 30.27 -6.70 -9.41
C ARG A 162 30.02 -5.58 -10.44
N GLY A 163 29.27 -4.53 -10.09
CA GLY A 163 28.92 -3.45 -11.02
C GLY A 163 28.11 -3.92 -12.23
N GLU A 164 27.24 -4.93 -12.05
CA GLU A 164 26.47 -5.52 -13.14
C GLU A 164 24.99 -5.12 -13.14
N LEU A 165 24.48 -4.59 -12.02
CA LEU A 165 23.06 -4.32 -11.83
C LEU A 165 22.57 -3.20 -12.75
N SER A 166 23.39 -2.19 -13.01
CA SER A 166 23.07 -1.08 -13.93
C SER A 166 22.91 -1.51 -15.40
N ARG A 167 23.30 -2.74 -15.77
CA ARG A 167 23.09 -3.27 -17.13
C ARG A 167 21.58 -3.48 -17.35
N PRO A 168 20.96 -2.93 -18.41
CA PRO A 168 19.51 -2.95 -18.59
C PRO A 168 18.89 -4.36 -18.54
N GLY A 169 19.54 -5.36 -19.13
CA GLY A 169 19.07 -6.75 -19.10
C GLY A 169 19.06 -7.37 -17.69
N VAL A 170 20.10 -7.08 -16.89
CA VAL A 170 20.23 -7.55 -15.50
C VAL A 170 19.17 -6.87 -14.64
N LEU A 171 19.05 -5.54 -14.72
CA LEU A 171 18.06 -4.77 -13.98
C LEU A 171 16.63 -5.26 -14.23
N ARG A 172 16.30 -5.52 -15.50
CA ARG A 172 14.99 -6.07 -15.89
C ARG A 172 14.76 -7.46 -15.31
N SER A 173 15.75 -8.35 -15.41
CA SER A 173 15.66 -9.71 -14.86
C SER A 173 15.50 -9.71 -13.33
N GLU A 174 16.18 -8.81 -12.62
CA GLU A 174 16.01 -8.68 -11.18
C GLU A 174 14.63 -8.10 -10.83
N ALA A 175 14.15 -7.07 -11.54
CA ALA A 175 12.79 -6.56 -11.35
C ALA A 175 11.73 -7.67 -11.50
N ASP A 176 11.88 -8.53 -12.51
CA ASP A 176 11.00 -9.70 -12.70
C ASP A 176 11.03 -10.67 -11.53
N ARG A 177 12.23 -11.01 -11.06
CA ARG A 177 12.42 -11.89 -9.90
C ARG A 177 11.77 -11.30 -8.64
N LEU A 178 11.96 -10.01 -8.41
CA LEU A 178 11.40 -9.32 -7.24
C LEU A 178 9.86 -9.29 -7.32
N MET A 179 9.28 -8.99 -8.49
CA MET A 179 7.82 -9.00 -8.69
C MET A 179 7.19 -10.40 -8.54
N ALA A 180 7.92 -11.46 -8.87
CA ALA A 180 7.47 -12.85 -8.71
C ALA A 180 7.51 -13.34 -7.25
N SER A 181 8.22 -12.65 -6.36
CA SER A 181 8.35 -13.03 -4.96
C SER A 181 7.10 -12.69 -4.13
N PRO A 182 6.74 -13.49 -3.10
CA PRO A 182 5.72 -13.10 -2.13
C PRO A 182 5.98 -11.75 -1.45
N ARG A 183 7.25 -11.35 -1.31
CA ARG A 183 7.62 -10.03 -0.74
C ARG A 183 7.07 -8.86 -1.55
N PHE A 184 6.72 -9.08 -2.83
CA PHE A 184 6.08 -8.07 -3.67
C PHE A 184 4.71 -7.62 -3.16
N ASP A 185 4.05 -8.39 -2.29
CA ASP A 185 2.81 -7.96 -1.62
C ASP A 185 3.00 -6.63 -0.86
N ALA A 186 4.19 -6.38 -0.32
CA ALA A 186 4.48 -5.13 0.37
C ALA A 186 4.37 -3.90 -0.54
N PHE A 187 4.84 -4.00 -1.80
CA PHE A 187 4.64 -2.95 -2.81
C PHE A 187 3.16 -2.78 -3.13
N ILE A 188 2.45 -3.88 -3.40
CA ILE A 188 1.02 -3.83 -3.77
C ILE A 188 0.20 -3.14 -2.68
N HIS A 189 0.42 -3.50 -1.41
CA HIS A 189 -0.32 -2.91 -0.30
C HIS A 189 0.00 -1.42 -0.15
N ASP A 190 1.28 -1.08 0.01
CA ASP A 190 1.65 0.30 0.33
C ASP A 190 1.42 1.27 -0.84
N PHE A 191 1.64 0.81 -2.07
CA PHE A 191 1.35 1.62 -3.27
C PHE A 191 -0.13 1.94 -3.39
N LEU A 192 -1.02 0.96 -3.18
CA LEU A 192 -2.46 1.18 -3.28
C LEU A 192 -3.02 1.99 -2.09
N ASP A 193 -2.44 1.81 -0.89
CA ASP A 193 -2.76 2.63 0.28
C ASP A 193 -2.51 4.12 0.02
N HIS A 194 -1.43 4.45 -0.67
CA HIS A 194 -1.09 5.83 -1.02
C HIS A 194 -1.77 6.35 -2.29
N TRP A 195 -1.82 5.53 -3.35
CA TRP A 195 -2.40 5.92 -4.63
C TRP A 195 -3.92 6.02 -4.55
N LEU A 196 -4.59 5.02 -4.00
CA LEU A 196 -6.06 4.92 -3.98
C LEU A 196 -6.67 5.33 -2.63
N ASN A 197 -5.84 5.74 -1.66
CA ASN A 197 -6.24 6.07 -0.29
C ASN A 197 -6.82 4.88 0.48
N LEU A 198 -6.39 3.64 0.20
CA LEU A 198 -6.92 2.46 0.91
C LEU A 198 -6.58 2.46 2.40
N ARG A 199 -5.55 3.17 2.86
CA ARG A 199 -5.29 3.38 4.30
C ARG A 199 -6.45 4.06 5.04
N GLU A 200 -7.27 4.83 4.33
CA GLU A 200 -8.44 5.53 4.88
C GLU A 200 -9.68 4.64 4.91
N ILE A 201 -9.56 3.35 4.59
CA ILE A 201 -10.70 2.43 4.55
C ILE A 201 -11.43 2.32 5.90
N ALA A 202 -10.77 2.65 7.02
CA ALA A 202 -11.35 2.66 8.35
C ALA A 202 -11.69 4.07 8.87
N ALA A 203 -11.44 5.14 8.09
CA ALA A 203 -11.65 6.52 8.53
C ALA A 203 -13.14 6.87 8.72
N THR A 204 -14.02 6.22 7.96
CA THR A 204 -15.47 6.37 8.06
C THR A 204 -16.14 5.06 8.45
N THR A 205 -17.19 5.13 9.27
CA THR A 205 -18.05 3.99 9.60
C THR A 205 -19.40 4.19 8.94
N PRO A 206 -19.89 3.22 8.14
CA PRO A 206 -21.22 3.29 7.56
C PRO A 206 -22.30 3.49 8.63
N ASP A 207 -23.31 4.31 8.34
CA ASP A 207 -24.44 4.48 9.24
C ASP A 207 -25.20 3.16 9.41
N ARG A 208 -25.46 2.79 10.67
CA ARG A 208 -26.05 1.48 11.02
C ARG A 208 -27.50 1.35 10.59
N ASP A 209 -28.26 2.43 10.60
CA ASP A 209 -29.68 2.43 10.25
C ASP A 209 -29.88 2.45 8.74
N LEU A 210 -28.97 3.12 8.02
CA LEU A 210 -28.95 3.14 6.56
C LEU A 210 -28.31 1.89 5.95
N PHE A 211 -27.27 1.32 6.57
CA PHE A 211 -26.46 0.22 6.00
C PHE A 211 -26.24 -0.95 6.98
N PRO A 212 -27.31 -1.56 7.52
CA PRO A 212 -27.19 -2.63 8.51
C PRO A 212 -26.43 -3.87 8.00
N GLU A 213 -26.44 -4.13 6.69
CA GLU A 213 -25.71 -5.25 6.05
C GLU A 213 -24.19 -5.17 6.19
N TYR A 214 -23.65 -4.02 6.60
CA TYR A 214 -22.22 -3.84 6.85
C TYR A 214 -21.81 -4.30 8.27
N PHE A 215 -22.75 -4.80 9.07
CA PHE A 215 -22.54 -5.15 10.46
C PHE A 215 -22.80 -6.64 10.74
N THR A 216 -21.90 -7.25 11.50
CA THR A 216 -22.07 -8.60 12.07
C THR A 216 -22.77 -8.59 13.41
N ASN A 217 -22.93 -7.42 14.02
CA ASN A 217 -23.91 -7.27 15.09
C ASN A 217 -24.43 -5.84 15.07
N TYR A 218 -25.69 -5.74 14.66
CA TYR A 218 -26.35 -4.44 14.58
C TYR A 218 -26.42 -3.77 15.93
N HIS A 219 -26.59 -4.43 17.08
CA HIS A 219 -26.77 -3.78 18.39
C HIS A 219 -25.46 -3.25 18.98
N SER A 220 -24.40 -4.07 18.96
CA SER A 220 -23.07 -3.65 19.43
C SER A 220 -22.33 -2.74 18.45
N GLY A 221 -22.83 -2.58 17.22
CA GLY A 221 -22.16 -1.83 16.16
C GLY A 221 -20.91 -2.52 15.63
N THR A 222 -20.80 -3.84 15.80
CA THR A 222 -19.66 -4.61 15.33
C THR A 222 -19.72 -4.73 13.80
N GLN A 223 -18.75 -4.11 13.13
CA GLN A 223 -18.63 -4.14 11.67
C GLN A 223 -18.30 -5.55 11.16
N ASP A 224 -18.64 -5.80 9.90
CA ASP A 224 -18.23 -7.00 9.19
C ASP A 224 -16.76 -6.93 8.79
N GLY A 225 -15.87 -7.36 9.69
CA GLY A 225 -14.43 -7.38 9.45
C GLY A 225 -14.03 -8.27 8.27
N LEU A 226 -14.81 -9.31 7.95
CA LEU A 226 -14.55 -10.14 6.77
C LEU A 226 -14.85 -9.37 5.48
N LEU A 227 -15.96 -8.64 5.43
CA LEU A 227 -16.28 -7.78 4.29
C LEU A 227 -15.22 -6.68 4.13
N HIS A 228 -14.84 -6.01 5.23
CA HIS A 228 -13.84 -4.94 5.23
C HIS A 228 -12.47 -5.42 4.71
N ASP A 229 -12.02 -6.59 5.17
CA ASP A 229 -10.81 -7.25 4.63
C ASP A 229 -10.97 -7.64 3.16
N SER A 230 -12.15 -8.14 2.77
CA SER A 230 -12.41 -8.62 1.40
C SER A 230 -12.40 -7.50 0.36
N ILE A 231 -12.96 -6.33 0.65
CA ILE A 231 -13.00 -5.19 -0.30
C ILE A 231 -11.59 -4.63 -0.55
N VAL A 232 -10.74 -4.60 0.47
CA VAL A 232 -9.34 -4.16 0.33
C VAL A 232 -8.55 -5.21 -0.47
N LYS A 233 -8.66 -6.48 -0.09
CA LYS A 233 -7.96 -7.57 -0.78
C LYS A 233 -8.43 -7.79 -2.22
N GLU A 234 -9.68 -7.49 -2.57
CA GLU A 234 -10.11 -7.46 -3.98
C GLU A 234 -9.24 -6.49 -4.78
N THR A 235 -9.04 -5.27 -4.27
CA THR A 235 -8.27 -4.22 -4.95
C THR A 235 -6.82 -4.65 -5.14
N GLN A 236 -6.22 -5.21 -4.08
CA GLN A 236 -4.85 -5.71 -4.07
C GLN A 236 -4.67 -6.89 -5.04
N ALA A 237 -5.56 -7.89 -4.99
CA ALA A 237 -5.52 -9.05 -5.87
C ALA A 237 -5.75 -8.66 -7.34
N PHE A 238 -6.66 -7.73 -7.59
CA PHE A 238 -6.93 -7.20 -8.91
C PHE A 238 -5.70 -6.48 -9.50
N PHE A 239 -5.06 -5.58 -8.74
CA PHE A 239 -3.86 -4.89 -9.21
C PHE A 239 -2.67 -5.85 -9.40
N ARG A 240 -2.51 -6.83 -8.52
CA ARG A 240 -1.53 -7.91 -8.67
C ARG A 240 -1.75 -8.70 -9.96
N ASP A 241 -2.99 -9.02 -10.32
CA ASP A 241 -3.30 -9.69 -11.59
C ASP A 241 -2.95 -8.83 -12.81
N LEU A 242 -3.23 -7.53 -12.77
CA LEU A 242 -2.83 -6.61 -13.85
C LEU A 242 -1.32 -6.63 -14.11
N ILE A 243 -0.51 -6.70 -13.05
CA ILE A 243 0.95 -6.79 -13.15
C ILE A 243 1.38 -8.18 -13.63
N THR A 244 0.96 -9.22 -12.92
CA THR A 244 1.45 -10.59 -13.16
C THR A 244 1.04 -11.14 -14.53
N ALA A 245 -0.19 -10.86 -14.98
CA ALA A 245 -0.67 -11.20 -16.31
C ALA A 245 -0.33 -10.16 -17.38
N ASN A 246 0.47 -9.13 -17.04
CA ASN A 246 0.87 -8.01 -17.89
C ASN A 246 -0.28 -7.43 -18.72
N ARG A 247 -1.37 -7.06 -18.04
CA ARG A 247 -2.58 -6.53 -18.70
C ARG A 247 -2.43 -5.05 -18.99
N GLY A 248 -2.99 -4.60 -20.12
CA GLY A 248 -3.08 -3.19 -20.49
C GLY A 248 -3.83 -2.34 -19.46
N VAL A 249 -3.42 -1.08 -19.27
CA VAL A 249 -4.02 -0.16 -18.29
C VAL A 249 -5.53 0.07 -18.45
N ARG A 250 -6.11 -0.17 -19.63
CA ARG A 250 -7.56 -0.07 -19.84
C ARG A 250 -8.35 -0.96 -18.87
N HIS A 251 -7.77 -2.07 -18.43
CA HIS A 251 -8.40 -2.98 -17.49
C HIS A 251 -8.57 -2.35 -16.10
N LEU A 252 -7.75 -1.37 -15.71
CA LEU A 252 -7.90 -0.63 -14.45
C LEU A 252 -9.30 -0.03 -14.31
N VAL A 253 -9.90 0.41 -15.41
CA VAL A 253 -11.21 1.07 -15.42
C VAL A 253 -12.31 0.20 -16.02
N ASN A 254 -11.97 -0.75 -16.90
CA ASN A 254 -12.94 -1.62 -17.54
C ASN A 254 -12.37 -3.04 -17.68
N SER A 255 -12.65 -3.87 -16.68
CA SER A 255 -12.26 -5.28 -16.63
C SER A 255 -13.49 -6.18 -16.58
N ARG A 256 -13.44 -7.31 -17.28
CA ARG A 256 -14.46 -8.37 -17.16
C ARG A 256 -14.13 -9.40 -16.08
N THR A 257 -13.08 -9.16 -15.29
CA THR A 257 -12.66 -10.02 -14.18
C THR A 257 -12.68 -9.23 -12.88
N ALA A 258 -13.29 -9.80 -11.85
CA ALA A 258 -13.23 -9.33 -10.46
C ALA A 258 -12.63 -10.41 -9.55
N PHE A 259 -12.06 -10.02 -8.42
CA PHE A 259 -11.53 -10.96 -7.44
C PHE A 259 -12.49 -11.08 -6.29
N LEU A 260 -13.17 -12.23 -6.19
CA LEU A 260 -14.30 -12.39 -5.29
C LEU A 260 -14.12 -13.62 -4.39
N ASN A 261 -14.58 -13.49 -3.15
CA ASN A 261 -14.85 -14.59 -2.25
C ASN A 261 -16.37 -14.66 -2.03
N GLN A 262 -16.83 -15.59 -1.18
CA GLN A 262 -18.26 -15.72 -0.90
C GLN A 262 -18.89 -14.41 -0.41
N ARG A 263 -18.30 -13.78 0.60
CA ARG A 263 -18.89 -12.60 1.24
C ARG A 263 -18.98 -11.40 0.29
N LEU A 264 -17.96 -11.21 -0.54
CA LEU A 264 -17.92 -10.13 -1.51
C LEU A 264 -18.86 -10.36 -2.70
N ALA A 265 -19.02 -11.60 -3.16
CA ALA A 265 -20.02 -11.94 -4.18
C ALA A 265 -21.45 -11.64 -3.69
N GLU A 266 -21.76 -11.99 -2.44
CA GLU A 266 -23.03 -11.62 -1.78
C GLU A 266 -23.18 -10.11 -1.64
N HIS A 267 -22.11 -9.40 -1.28
CA HIS A 267 -22.11 -7.94 -1.18
C HIS A 267 -22.36 -7.25 -2.53
N TYR A 268 -21.93 -7.85 -3.64
CA TYR A 268 -22.13 -7.30 -4.98
C TYR A 268 -23.37 -7.82 -5.70
N ASP A 269 -24.20 -8.65 -5.05
CA ASP A 269 -25.35 -9.33 -5.65
C ASP A 269 -24.95 -10.16 -6.89
N LEU A 270 -23.76 -10.77 -6.86
CA LEU A 270 -23.24 -11.66 -7.90
C LEU A 270 -23.52 -13.13 -7.56
N PRO A 271 -23.40 -14.05 -8.54
CA PRO A 271 -23.58 -15.48 -8.31
C PRO A 271 -22.78 -15.99 -7.10
N ARG A 272 -23.44 -16.77 -6.24
CA ARG A 272 -22.87 -17.20 -4.95
C ARG A 272 -21.61 -18.03 -5.14
N LEU A 273 -20.57 -17.71 -4.36
CA LEU A 273 -19.33 -18.48 -4.24
C LEU A 273 -19.29 -19.18 -2.88
N LYS A 274 -18.37 -20.13 -2.70
CA LYS A 274 -18.15 -20.82 -1.42
C LYS A 274 -16.76 -20.54 -0.86
N GLY A 275 -16.70 -20.09 0.39
CA GLY A 275 -15.45 -19.91 1.15
C GLY A 275 -14.81 -18.52 1.07
N ALA A 276 -13.83 -18.28 1.94
CA ALA A 276 -13.22 -16.97 2.20
C ALA A 276 -12.08 -16.58 1.24
N ARG A 277 -11.52 -17.53 0.47
CA ARG A 277 -10.43 -17.27 -0.47
C ARG A 277 -10.95 -16.50 -1.69
N LEU A 278 -10.30 -15.37 -2.00
CA LEU A 278 -10.51 -14.62 -3.25
C LEU A 278 -10.04 -15.45 -4.45
N ARG A 279 -10.81 -15.38 -5.54
CA ARG A 279 -10.47 -15.98 -6.82
C ARG A 279 -10.90 -15.08 -7.97
N PRO A 280 -10.24 -15.13 -9.13
CA PRO A 280 -10.72 -14.43 -10.31
C PRO A 280 -12.09 -15.00 -10.72
N VAL A 281 -13.05 -14.13 -10.98
CA VAL A 281 -14.39 -14.45 -11.43
C VAL A 281 -14.70 -13.64 -12.67
N GLN A 282 -15.13 -14.33 -13.71
CA GLN A 282 -15.63 -13.71 -14.94
C GLN A 282 -16.97 -13.03 -14.64
N LEU A 283 -17.04 -11.73 -14.91
CA LEU A 283 -18.25 -10.94 -14.72
C LEU A 283 -19.24 -11.16 -15.87
N PRO A 284 -20.57 -11.11 -15.59
CA PRO A 284 -21.61 -11.03 -16.61
C PRO A 284 -21.37 -9.88 -17.60
N GLU A 285 -21.86 -10.02 -18.83
CA GLU A 285 -21.65 -9.02 -19.90
C GLU A 285 -22.21 -7.65 -19.53
N ASP A 286 -23.36 -7.64 -18.85
CA ASP A 286 -24.10 -6.47 -18.42
C ASP A 286 -23.73 -6.03 -16.99
N SER A 287 -22.64 -6.55 -16.42
CA SER A 287 -22.27 -6.25 -15.04
C SER A 287 -21.94 -4.77 -14.85
N VAL A 288 -22.49 -4.19 -13.78
CA VAL A 288 -22.09 -2.86 -13.28
C VAL A 288 -20.73 -2.90 -12.59
N ARG A 289 -20.16 -4.08 -12.33
CA ARG A 289 -18.81 -4.27 -11.78
C ARG A 289 -17.77 -4.37 -12.90
N GLY A 290 -16.51 -4.13 -12.57
CA GLY A 290 -15.40 -4.13 -13.52
C GLY A 290 -14.43 -2.96 -13.32
N GLY A 291 -13.16 -3.28 -13.09
CA GLY A 291 -12.14 -2.28 -12.79
C GLY A 291 -12.29 -1.62 -11.41
N LEU A 292 -11.30 -0.81 -11.04
CA LEU A 292 -11.17 -0.13 -9.76
C LEU A 292 -12.38 0.76 -9.43
N LEU A 293 -12.93 1.45 -10.43
CA LEU A 293 -13.99 2.45 -10.25
C LEU A 293 -15.26 1.90 -9.59
N THR A 294 -15.45 0.58 -9.59
CA THR A 294 -16.66 -0.07 -9.07
C THR A 294 -16.40 -1.07 -7.97
N GLN A 295 -15.19 -1.05 -7.40
CA GLN A 295 -14.86 -1.82 -6.21
C GLN A 295 -15.35 -1.08 -4.96
N ALA A 296 -15.90 -1.80 -3.99
CA ALA A 296 -16.44 -1.22 -2.77
C ALA A 296 -15.39 -0.50 -1.92
N SER A 297 -14.13 -0.91 -1.98
CA SER A 297 -13.01 -0.19 -1.35
C SER A 297 -12.95 1.26 -1.81
N ILE A 298 -12.96 1.48 -3.13
CA ILE A 298 -12.90 2.80 -3.76
C ILE A 298 -14.16 3.60 -3.48
N LEU A 299 -15.33 2.95 -3.61
CA LEU A 299 -16.62 3.59 -3.38
C LEU A 299 -16.82 4.03 -1.92
N LYS A 300 -16.18 3.32 -0.97
CA LYS A 300 -16.18 3.63 0.45
C LYS A 300 -15.21 4.76 0.82
N VAL A 301 -13.96 4.73 0.35
CA VAL A 301 -12.97 5.79 0.65
C VAL A 301 -13.32 7.13 0.00
N THR A 302 -14.26 7.13 -0.94
CA THR A 302 -14.79 8.33 -1.62
C THR A 302 -16.20 8.72 -1.15
N ALA A 303 -16.66 8.18 -0.02
CA ALA A 303 -17.95 8.49 0.59
C ALA A 303 -17.81 8.81 2.09
N SER A 304 -18.84 9.43 2.65
CA SER A 304 -19.00 9.51 4.11
C SER A 304 -19.72 8.26 4.63
N GLY A 305 -19.79 8.10 5.95
CA GLY A 305 -20.52 6.96 6.54
C GLY A 305 -22.00 6.90 6.15
N ALA A 306 -22.64 8.05 5.92
CA ALA A 306 -24.07 8.12 5.63
C ALA A 306 -24.37 8.43 4.15
N ASN A 307 -23.51 9.21 3.48
CA ASN A 307 -23.82 9.81 2.18
C ASN A 307 -22.68 9.63 1.18
N THR A 308 -23.04 9.59 -0.10
CA THR A 308 -22.09 9.69 -1.21
C THR A 308 -21.82 11.17 -1.54
N SER A 309 -20.71 11.44 -2.23
CA SER A 309 -20.42 12.76 -2.77
C SER A 309 -19.94 12.64 -4.22
N PRO A 310 -20.75 13.06 -5.21
CA PRO A 310 -20.34 13.08 -6.62
C PRO A 310 -19.09 13.94 -6.82
N VAL A 311 -18.97 15.06 -6.10
CA VAL A 311 -17.82 15.95 -6.21
C VAL A 311 -16.56 15.24 -5.75
N VAL A 312 -16.56 14.60 -4.57
CA VAL A 312 -15.41 13.86 -4.05
C VAL A 312 -15.02 12.71 -4.97
N ARG A 313 -16.01 11.93 -5.44
CA ARG A 313 -15.78 10.83 -6.39
C ARG A 313 -15.21 11.32 -7.73
N GLY A 314 -15.74 12.43 -8.23
CA GLY A 314 -15.30 13.07 -9.46
C GLY A 314 -13.85 13.55 -9.38
N VAL A 315 -13.53 14.33 -8.33
CA VAL A 315 -12.17 14.80 -8.03
C VAL A 315 -11.20 13.61 -7.90
N TRP A 316 -11.58 12.60 -7.12
CA TRP A 316 -10.75 11.40 -6.93
C TRP A 316 -10.45 10.71 -8.26
N LEU A 317 -11.43 10.54 -9.14
CA LEU A 317 -11.22 9.92 -10.44
C LEU A 317 -10.32 10.77 -11.34
N LEU A 318 -10.58 12.07 -11.42
CA LEU A 318 -9.78 13.00 -12.21
C LEU A 318 -8.31 13.01 -11.77
N GLU A 319 -8.05 12.99 -10.46
CA GLU A 319 -6.70 13.03 -9.89
C GLU A 319 -5.99 11.67 -9.93
N ARG A 320 -6.69 10.58 -9.58
CA ARG A 320 -6.07 9.27 -9.37
C ARG A 320 -6.06 8.40 -10.62
N ILE A 321 -6.95 8.63 -11.57
CA ILE A 321 -7.10 7.77 -12.76
C ILE A 321 -6.78 8.52 -14.06
N LEU A 322 -7.24 9.77 -14.20
CA LEU A 322 -7.09 10.54 -15.44
C LEU A 322 -5.92 11.53 -15.46
N GLY A 323 -5.35 11.85 -14.30
CA GLY A 323 -4.19 12.75 -14.19
C GLY A 323 -4.53 14.20 -14.55
N THR A 324 -5.80 14.60 -14.44
CA THR A 324 -6.29 15.94 -14.73
C THR A 324 -7.02 16.52 -13.53
N PRO A 325 -6.35 16.70 -12.38
CA PRO A 325 -7.00 17.18 -11.16
C PRO A 325 -7.64 18.56 -11.41
N PRO A 326 -8.83 18.83 -10.84
CA PRO A 326 -9.39 20.17 -10.88
C PRO A 326 -8.55 21.14 -10.04
N PRO A 327 -8.63 22.46 -10.30
CA PRO A 327 -8.00 23.44 -9.43
C PRO A 327 -8.62 23.39 -8.02
N PRO A 328 -7.90 23.86 -6.99
CA PRO A 328 -8.47 23.97 -5.65
C PRO A 328 -9.73 24.85 -5.68
N PRO A 329 -10.72 24.57 -4.80
CA PRO A 329 -11.93 25.38 -4.74
C PRO A 329 -11.59 26.84 -4.37
N PRO A 330 -12.30 27.83 -4.93
CA PRO A 330 -12.07 29.22 -4.56
C PRO A 330 -12.44 29.47 -3.09
N PRO A 331 -11.80 30.44 -2.40
CA PRO A 331 -12.00 30.66 -0.96
C PRO A 331 -13.47 30.91 -0.54
N ASN A 332 -14.30 31.41 -1.45
CA ASN A 332 -15.71 31.73 -1.24
C ASN A 332 -16.68 30.62 -1.68
N ALA A 333 -16.18 29.43 -2.05
CA ALA A 333 -17.03 28.34 -2.58
C ALA A 333 -18.08 27.83 -1.57
N GLY A 334 -17.84 27.99 -0.26
CA GLY A 334 -18.70 27.41 0.78
C GLY A 334 -18.71 25.88 0.77
N SER A 335 -19.44 25.26 1.71
CA SER A 335 -19.74 23.83 1.70
C SER A 335 -21.20 23.60 1.30
N ILE A 336 -21.45 22.63 0.42
CA ILE A 336 -22.79 22.08 0.22
C ILE A 336 -22.97 20.99 1.27
N GLU A 337 -23.69 21.30 2.34
CA GLU A 337 -24.11 20.27 3.29
C GLU A 337 -25.07 19.29 2.58
N PRO A 338 -24.75 17.99 2.56
CA PRO A 338 -25.64 17.01 1.95
C PRO A 338 -26.98 17.00 2.69
N ASP A 339 -28.10 17.11 1.97
CA ASP A 339 -29.42 16.95 2.58
C ASP A 339 -29.63 15.51 3.06
N THR A 340 -29.32 15.26 4.34
CA THR A 340 -29.45 13.95 4.98
C THR A 340 -30.89 13.48 5.11
N ARG A 341 -31.85 14.39 4.92
CA ARG A 341 -33.29 14.13 5.08
C ARG A 341 -33.91 13.56 3.79
N GLY A 342 -33.21 13.70 2.66
CA GLY A 342 -33.64 13.21 1.35
C GLY A 342 -34.75 14.04 0.70
N ALA A 343 -34.93 15.30 1.10
CA ALA A 343 -35.96 16.19 0.56
C ALA A 343 -35.59 16.74 -0.83
N VAL A 344 -34.30 16.83 -1.15
CA VAL A 344 -33.79 17.17 -2.50
C VAL A 344 -32.67 16.22 -2.92
N THR A 345 -32.63 15.87 -4.20
CA THR A 345 -31.56 15.02 -4.74
C THR A 345 -30.22 15.73 -4.71
N ILE A 346 -29.12 14.97 -4.64
CA ILE A 346 -27.76 15.54 -4.71
C ILE A 346 -27.56 16.32 -6.02
N ARG A 347 -28.20 15.88 -7.12
CA ARG A 347 -28.17 16.58 -8.40
C ARG A 347 -28.81 17.96 -8.32
N GLU A 348 -29.97 18.09 -7.68
CA GLU A 348 -30.64 19.39 -7.47
C GLU A 348 -29.84 20.30 -6.55
N GLN A 349 -29.20 19.74 -5.52
CA GLN A 349 -28.30 20.49 -4.63
C GLN A 349 -27.10 21.06 -5.42
N LEU A 350 -26.45 20.22 -6.24
CA LEU A 350 -25.33 20.67 -7.08
C LEU A 350 -25.78 21.64 -8.18
N ALA A 351 -26.95 21.46 -8.77
CA ALA A 351 -27.47 22.35 -9.80
C ALA A 351 -27.59 23.79 -9.30
N LYS A 352 -28.01 24.00 -8.05
CA LYS A 352 -28.06 25.34 -7.44
C LYS A 352 -26.68 25.99 -7.33
N HIS A 353 -25.64 25.20 -7.03
CA HIS A 353 -24.27 25.66 -6.91
C HIS A 353 -23.61 25.95 -8.28
N LYS A 354 -23.99 25.20 -9.32
CA LYS A 354 -23.49 25.38 -10.69
C LYS A 354 -24.05 26.60 -11.42
N ASN A 355 -25.07 27.25 -10.90
CA ASN A 355 -25.63 28.46 -11.50
C ASN A 355 -24.69 29.67 -11.38
N ASP A 356 -23.65 29.59 -10.57
CA ASP A 356 -22.55 30.56 -10.56
C ASP A 356 -21.54 30.24 -11.67
N GLU A 357 -21.25 31.22 -12.53
CA GLU A 357 -20.30 31.08 -13.65
C GLU A 357 -18.91 30.66 -13.17
N SER A 358 -18.49 31.10 -11.98
CA SER A 358 -17.19 30.76 -11.39
C SER A 358 -17.07 29.28 -11.03
N CYS A 359 -18.18 28.62 -10.69
CA CYS A 359 -18.22 27.19 -10.35
C CYS A 359 -18.48 26.30 -11.57
N ALA A 360 -19.24 26.77 -12.55
CA ALA A 360 -19.69 25.98 -13.70
C ALA A 360 -18.55 25.35 -14.52
N GLY A 361 -17.45 26.08 -14.71
CA GLY A 361 -16.31 25.63 -15.53
C GLY A 361 -15.64 24.35 -15.00
N CYS A 362 -15.38 24.29 -13.70
CA CYS A 362 -14.77 23.13 -13.05
C CYS A 362 -15.77 21.97 -12.92
N HIS A 363 -17.02 22.28 -12.54
CA HIS A 363 -18.07 21.27 -12.37
C HIS A 363 -18.51 20.60 -13.67
N ARG A 364 -18.25 21.21 -14.84
CA ARG A 364 -18.39 20.53 -16.15
C ARG A 364 -17.48 19.31 -16.27
N LYS A 365 -16.33 19.29 -15.57
CA LYS A 365 -15.38 18.17 -15.55
C LYS A 365 -15.55 17.26 -14.34
N ILE A 366 -15.85 17.83 -13.16
CA ILE A 366 -15.93 17.10 -11.89
C ILE A 366 -17.19 16.25 -11.79
N ASP A 367 -18.36 16.83 -12.09
CA ASP A 367 -19.62 16.15 -11.79
C ASP A 367 -19.90 14.93 -12.66
N PRO A 368 -19.55 14.90 -13.97
CA PRO A 368 -19.86 13.75 -14.81
C PRO A 368 -19.33 12.40 -14.28
N PRO A 369 -18.03 12.26 -13.91
CA PRO A 369 -17.56 11.04 -13.24
C PRO A 369 -18.29 10.74 -11.94
N GLY A 370 -18.56 11.78 -11.15
CA GLY A 370 -19.26 11.66 -9.87
C GLY A 370 -20.65 11.07 -10.02
N PHE A 371 -21.45 11.64 -10.93
CA PHE A 371 -22.81 11.18 -11.22
C PHE A 371 -22.84 9.76 -11.78
N ALA A 372 -21.90 9.39 -12.65
CA ALA A 372 -21.81 8.01 -13.14
C ALA A 372 -21.61 6.99 -11.99
N LEU A 373 -20.97 7.41 -10.90
CA LEU A 373 -20.76 6.58 -9.71
C LEU A 373 -21.88 6.68 -8.66
N GLU A 374 -22.85 7.58 -8.81
CA GLU A 374 -23.94 7.73 -7.83
C GLU A 374 -24.88 6.53 -7.75
N ALA A 375 -24.85 5.66 -8.77
CA ALA A 375 -25.50 4.36 -8.74
C ALA A 375 -24.88 3.39 -7.71
N PHE A 376 -23.83 3.79 -6.99
CA PHE A 376 -23.27 3.04 -5.88
C PHE A 376 -23.41 3.79 -4.56
N ASP A 377 -23.83 3.09 -3.52
CA ASP A 377 -23.98 3.63 -2.17
C ASP A 377 -22.61 3.76 -1.44
N PRO A 378 -22.59 4.29 -0.20
CA PRO A 378 -21.36 4.45 0.59
C PRO A 378 -20.62 3.16 0.95
N ILE A 379 -21.31 2.01 0.96
CA ILE A 379 -20.67 0.69 1.16
C ILE A 379 -20.31 0.02 -0.16
N GLY A 380 -20.53 0.72 -1.27
CA GLY A 380 -20.20 0.27 -2.62
C GLY A 380 -21.17 -0.75 -3.20
N ARG A 381 -22.39 -0.91 -2.66
CA ARG A 381 -23.46 -1.68 -3.31
C ARG A 381 -24.11 -0.85 -4.41
N TYR A 382 -24.64 -1.51 -5.43
CA TYR A 382 -25.42 -0.83 -6.45
C TYR A 382 -26.78 -0.40 -5.86
N ARG A 383 -27.31 0.76 -6.26
CA ARG A 383 -28.58 1.31 -5.78
C ARG A 383 -29.35 2.02 -6.89
N ASP A 384 -30.67 1.96 -6.82
CA ASP A 384 -31.60 2.70 -7.69
C ASP A 384 -32.27 3.88 -6.95
N PHE A 385 -32.13 3.95 -5.63
CA PHE A 385 -32.70 5.01 -4.80
C PHE A 385 -31.78 5.34 -3.61
N TYR A 386 -31.91 6.55 -3.10
CA TYR A 386 -31.24 6.98 -1.88
C TYR A 386 -31.95 6.42 -0.64
N ARG A 387 -31.18 5.87 0.31
CA ARG A 387 -31.69 5.45 1.61
C ARG A 387 -31.78 6.67 2.53
N THR A 388 -32.84 6.76 3.33
CA THR A 388 -33.08 7.86 4.28
C THR A 388 -33.82 7.31 5.50
N THR A 389 -33.68 7.95 6.65
CA THR A 389 -34.36 7.55 7.91
C THR A 389 -35.57 8.42 8.23
N GLU A 390 -35.80 9.50 7.47
CA GLU A 390 -36.81 10.51 7.81
C GLU A 390 -37.98 10.55 6.84
N THR A 391 -37.73 10.56 5.54
CA THR A 391 -38.75 10.72 4.50
C THR A 391 -38.69 9.59 3.47
N GLY A 392 -39.82 9.22 2.84
CA GLY A 392 -39.85 8.20 1.79
C GLY A 392 -40.80 7.03 2.04
N GLU A 393 -40.73 6.04 1.16
CA GLU A 393 -41.60 4.86 1.16
C GLU A 393 -41.03 3.76 2.08
N LYS A 394 -41.88 3.15 2.92
CA LYS A 394 -41.47 2.01 3.76
C LYS A 394 -41.27 0.75 2.92
N LEU A 395 -40.17 0.05 3.17
CA LEU A 395 -39.85 -1.22 2.53
C LEU A 395 -40.29 -2.39 3.43
N ASN A 396 -41.60 -2.62 3.52
CA ASN A 396 -42.18 -3.57 4.49
C ASN A 396 -41.73 -5.03 4.25
N ASP A 397 -41.48 -5.42 2.99
CA ASP A 397 -41.11 -6.78 2.62
C ASP A 397 -39.58 -7.02 2.59
N LEU A 398 -38.78 -5.95 2.72
CA LEU A 398 -37.34 -6.07 2.65
C LEU A 398 -36.75 -6.56 3.98
N ARG A 399 -36.12 -7.73 3.94
CA ARG A 399 -35.35 -8.28 5.04
C ARG A 399 -33.89 -8.38 4.67
N THR A 400 -33.04 -7.81 5.51
CA THR A 400 -31.59 -7.84 5.34
C THR A 400 -30.97 -8.72 6.41
N PHE A 401 -30.00 -9.54 6.01
CA PHE A 401 -29.19 -10.29 6.95
C PHE A 401 -28.15 -9.36 7.58
N TYR A 402 -28.17 -9.24 8.90
CA TYR A 402 -27.11 -8.57 9.64
C TYR A 402 -26.85 -9.33 10.95
N GLY A 403 -25.60 -9.74 11.12
CA GLY A 403 -25.15 -10.58 12.22
C GLY A 403 -25.59 -12.02 12.21
N ALA A 404 -26.72 -12.34 12.83
CA ALA A 404 -27.16 -13.72 13.05
C ALA A 404 -28.60 -13.99 12.59
N HIS A 405 -29.34 -12.98 12.13
CA HIS A 405 -30.74 -13.10 11.74
C HIS A 405 -31.09 -12.09 10.64
N TYR A 406 -32.15 -12.40 9.90
CA TYR A 406 -32.76 -11.47 8.95
C TYR A 406 -33.70 -10.52 9.71
N GLY A 407 -33.43 -9.22 9.64
CA GLY A 407 -34.25 -8.17 10.26
C GLY A 407 -34.93 -7.28 9.24
N HIS A 408 -35.96 -6.54 9.67
CA HIS A 408 -36.53 -5.45 8.89
C HIS A 408 -35.53 -4.30 8.83
N VAL A 409 -35.44 -3.67 7.66
CA VAL A 409 -34.63 -2.45 7.50
C VAL A 409 -35.34 -1.25 8.14
N LYS A 410 -34.57 -0.32 8.71
CA LYS A 410 -35.10 0.93 9.27
C LYS A 410 -35.18 2.06 8.25
N TYR A 411 -34.33 2.02 7.23
CA TYR A 411 -34.33 3.04 6.18
C TYR A 411 -35.57 2.92 5.29
N LEU A 412 -35.95 4.07 4.75
CA LEU A 412 -36.99 4.29 3.77
C LEU A 412 -36.37 4.38 2.38
N LYS A 413 -37.19 4.10 1.37
CA LYS A 413 -36.90 4.35 -0.04
C LYS A 413 -37.13 5.82 -0.34
N GLY A 414 -36.04 6.57 -0.43
CA GLY A 414 -36.04 7.99 -0.79
C GLY A 414 -36.08 8.20 -2.30
N ALA A 415 -35.53 9.34 -2.74
CA ALA A 415 -35.51 9.72 -4.15
C ALA A 415 -34.78 8.70 -5.04
N ALA A 416 -35.21 8.58 -6.29
CA ALA A 416 -34.53 7.76 -7.28
C ALA A 416 -33.14 8.34 -7.61
N VAL A 417 -32.19 7.45 -7.90
CA VAL A 417 -30.83 7.83 -8.33
C VAL A 417 -30.85 8.11 -9.83
N ASP A 418 -30.36 9.28 -10.22
CA ASP A 418 -30.05 9.59 -11.62
C ASP A 418 -28.54 9.58 -11.82
N SER A 419 -28.01 8.50 -12.41
CA SER A 419 -26.58 8.34 -12.71
C SER A 419 -26.15 8.92 -14.06
N ARG A 420 -27.06 9.54 -14.82
CA ARG A 420 -26.74 10.07 -16.14
C ARG A 420 -25.79 11.26 -16.05
N ALA A 421 -24.90 11.40 -17.02
CA ALA A 421 -23.92 12.47 -17.04
C ALA A 421 -23.75 13.02 -18.45
N ILE A 422 -23.35 14.29 -18.55
CA ILE A 422 -22.97 14.92 -19.81
C ILE A 422 -21.50 15.26 -19.68
N LEU A 423 -20.66 14.69 -20.56
CA LEU A 423 -19.22 14.94 -20.57
C LEU A 423 -18.90 16.33 -21.14
N PRO A 424 -17.66 16.85 -20.96
CA PRO A 424 -17.27 18.15 -21.51
C PRO A 424 -17.36 18.29 -23.03
N ASP A 425 -17.45 17.18 -23.76
CA ASP A 425 -17.62 17.10 -25.21
C ASP A 425 -19.10 16.88 -25.62
N ASP A 426 -20.04 17.16 -24.71
CA ASP A 426 -21.49 16.99 -24.85
C ASP A 426 -21.96 15.53 -25.06
N THR A 427 -21.07 14.55 -24.92
CA THR A 427 -21.45 13.13 -24.93
C THR A 427 -22.34 12.82 -23.72
N THR A 428 -23.51 12.26 -23.98
CA THR A 428 -24.41 11.77 -22.93
C THR A 428 -24.01 10.35 -22.50
N VAL A 429 -23.85 10.18 -21.20
CA VAL A 429 -23.53 8.93 -20.52
C VAL A 429 -24.75 8.49 -19.73
N THR A 430 -25.25 7.28 -19.98
CA THR A 430 -26.45 6.77 -19.34
C THR A 430 -26.16 6.13 -17.98
N ASP A 431 -25.04 5.43 -17.86
CA ASP A 431 -24.66 4.69 -16.65
C ASP A 431 -23.14 4.47 -16.51
N ILE A 432 -22.75 3.81 -15.43
CA ILE A 432 -21.35 3.47 -15.14
C ILE A 432 -20.71 2.55 -16.19
N ARG A 433 -21.48 1.71 -16.87
CA ARG A 433 -20.95 0.78 -17.89
C ARG A 433 -20.46 1.57 -19.09
N GLN A 434 -21.30 2.48 -19.60
CA GLN A 434 -20.91 3.39 -20.68
C GLN A 434 -19.77 4.31 -20.25
N TYR A 435 -19.82 4.85 -19.02
CA TYR A 435 -18.76 5.73 -18.52
C TYR A 435 -17.38 5.05 -18.50
N ARG A 436 -17.28 3.85 -17.91
CA ARG A 436 -16.02 3.08 -17.88
C ARG A 436 -15.54 2.72 -19.27
N ALA A 437 -16.44 2.38 -20.18
CA ALA A 437 -16.08 2.10 -21.57
C ALA A 437 -15.46 3.32 -22.27
N LEU A 438 -16.00 4.52 -22.04
CA LEU A 438 -15.44 5.77 -22.58
C LEU A 438 -14.09 6.12 -21.95
N VAL A 439 -13.94 5.95 -20.63
CA VAL A 439 -12.65 6.16 -19.94
C VAL A 439 -11.59 5.18 -20.47
N ALA A 440 -11.96 3.92 -20.71
CA ALA A 440 -11.07 2.90 -21.28
C ALA A 440 -10.55 3.24 -22.69
N GLN A 441 -11.21 4.14 -23.43
CA GLN A 441 -10.76 4.64 -24.73
C GLN A 441 -9.66 5.70 -24.62
N LYS A 442 -9.27 6.10 -23.40
CA LYS A 442 -8.18 7.05 -23.13
C LYS A 442 -6.96 6.36 -22.47
N PRO A 443 -6.45 5.22 -23.01
CA PRO A 443 -5.45 4.43 -22.31
C PRO A 443 -4.12 5.17 -22.12
N ARG A 444 -3.75 6.09 -23.01
CA ARG A 444 -2.55 6.92 -22.83
C ARG A 444 -2.63 7.81 -21.58
N LEU A 445 -3.80 8.40 -21.30
CA LEU A 445 -3.98 9.23 -20.09
C LEU A 445 -3.90 8.38 -18.82
N ILE A 446 -4.53 7.20 -18.82
CA ILE A 446 -4.46 6.26 -17.70
C ILE A 446 -3.02 5.80 -17.49
N ALA A 447 -2.30 5.47 -18.57
CA ALA A 447 -0.90 5.06 -18.52
C ALA A 447 0.00 6.17 -17.97
N GLY A 448 -0.16 7.40 -18.44
CA GLY A 448 0.60 8.55 -17.95
C GLY A 448 0.35 8.81 -16.47
N THR A 449 -0.90 8.75 -16.04
CA THR A 449 -1.26 8.91 -14.62
C THR A 449 -0.61 7.82 -13.77
N LEU A 450 -0.73 6.56 -14.18
CA LEU A 450 -0.12 5.44 -13.47
C LEU A 450 1.41 5.55 -13.45
N ALA A 451 2.04 5.88 -14.57
CA ALA A 451 3.49 6.08 -14.65
C ALA A 451 3.96 7.17 -13.69
N THR A 452 3.28 8.32 -13.64
CA THR A 452 3.55 9.40 -12.68
C THR A 452 3.45 8.89 -11.24
N LYS A 453 2.40 8.14 -10.88
CA LYS A 453 2.23 7.60 -9.52
C LYS A 453 3.33 6.58 -9.18
N LEU A 454 3.70 5.71 -10.13
CA LEU A 454 4.79 4.74 -9.96
C LEU A 454 6.14 5.43 -9.78
N VAL A 455 6.46 6.44 -10.59
CA VAL A 455 7.69 7.25 -10.47
C VAL A 455 7.74 7.88 -9.08
N THR A 456 6.68 8.60 -8.68
CA THR A 456 6.66 9.26 -7.37
C THR A 456 6.81 8.28 -6.21
N PHE A 457 6.19 7.11 -6.30
CA PHE A 457 6.34 6.08 -5.27
C PHE A 457 7.74 5.46 -5.26
N ALA A 458 8.34 5.26 -6.43
CA ALA A 458 9.66 4.66 -6.58
C ALA A 458 10.81 5.57 -6.13
N THR A 459 10.68 6.88 -6.36
CA THR A 459 11.75 7.86 -6.10
C THR A 459 11.50 8.68 -4.83
N GLY A 460 10.26 8.74 -4.34
CA GLY A 460 9.86 9.63 -3.25
C GLY A 460 9.73 11.10 -3.67
N LYS A 461 9.87 11.41 -4.97
CA LYS A 461 9.81 12.78 -5.52
C LYS A 461 8.55 12.98 -6.36
N HIS A 462 7.88 14.11 -6.20
CA HIS A 462 6.81 14.50 -7.11
C HIS A 462 7.37 14.72 -8.53
N VAL A 463 6.60 14.32 -9.54
CA VAL A 463 6.94 14.60 -10.94
C VAL A 463 6.68 16.07 -11.22
N ASP A 464 7.75 16.80 -11.53
CA ASP A 464 7.69 18.22 -11.85
C ASP A 464 7.55 18.44 -13.38
N PRO A 465 7.24 19.67 -13.85
CA PRO A 465 7.13 19.94 -15.29
C PRO A 465 8.35 19.52 -16.13
N GLY A 466 9.56 19.56 -15.54
CA GLY A 466 10.79 19.09 -16.20
C GLY A 466 10.85 17.57 -16.44
N ASP A 467 10.13 16.79 -15.63
CA ASP A 467 10.13 15.33 -15.68
C ASP A 467 9.10 14.78 -16.69
N LEU A 468 8.18 15.62 -17.17
CA LEU A 468 7.08 15.22 -18.05
C LEU A 468 7.55 14.56 -19.34
N LEU A 469 8.67 15.02 -19.91
CA LEU A 469 9.24 14.40 -21.11
C LEU A 469 9.68 12.95 -20.84
N ALA A 470 10.31 12.69 -19.69
CA ALA A 470 10.73 11.35 -19.31
C ALA A 470 9.52 10.44 -19.03
N VAL A 471 8.47 10.96 -18.39
CA VAL A 471 7.20 10.24 -18.22
C VAL A 471 6.55 9.91 -19.57
N ASP A 472 6.51 10.87 -20.50
CA ASP A 472 5.96 10.65 -21.84
C ASP A 472 6.73 9.58 -22.62
N GLN A 473 8.05 9.52 -22.45
CA GLN A 473 8.89 8.47 -23.04
C GLN A 473 8.60 7.09 -22.44
N ILE A 474 8.46 6.98 -21.11
CA ILE A 474 8.04 5.74 -20.42
C ILE A 474 6.73 5.23 -21.02
N VAL A 475 5.73 6.12 -21.13
CA VAL A 475 4.42 5.78 -21.70
C VAL A 475 4.53 5.40 -23.17
N ALA A 476 5.33 6.13 -23.96
CA ALA A 476 5.50 5.84 -25.38
C ALA A 476 6.11 4.46 -25.63
N ARG A 477 7.10 4.05 -24.83
CA ARG A 477 7.78 2.74 -24.96
C ARG A 477 6.88 1.53 -24.66
N THR A 478 5.77 1.74 -23.94
CA THR A 478 4.81 0.66 -23.62
C THR A 478 3.60 0.62 -24.56
N ARG A 479 3.54 1.49 -25.58
CA ARG A 479 2.38 1.64 -26.47
C ARG A 479 2.00 0.34 -27.19
N ASP A 480 2.98 -0.35 -27.75
CA ASP A 480 2.76 -1.56 -28.55
C ASP A 480 2.28 -2.74 -27.68
N GLU A 481 2.58 -2.69 -26.39
CA GLU A 481 2.08 -3.60 -25.37
C GLU A 481 0.76 -3.11 -24.73
N GLN A 482 0.07 -2.17 -25.38
CA GLN A 482 -1.20 -1.60 -24.90
C GLN A 482 -1.08 -0.96 -23.52
N TYR A 483 0.08 -0.38 -23.22
CA TYR A 483 0.44 0.19 -21.92
C TYR A 483 0.23 -0.81 -20.79
N ALA A 484 0.80 -2.00 -20.93
CA ALA A 484 0.67 -3.04 -19.91
C ALA A 484 1.33 -2.62 -18.59
N VAL A 485 0.69 -2.98 -17.46
CA VAL A 485 1.07 -2.46 -16.14
C VAL A 485 2.47 -2.91 -15.72
N ARG A 486 2.85 -4.17 -15.95
CA ARG A 486 4.20 -4.64 -15.64
C ARG A 486 5.23 -4.01 -16.58
N SER A 487 4.89 -3.81 -17.85
CA SER A 487 5.75 -3.09 -18.79
C SER A 487 5.99 -1.64 -18.36
N LEU A 488 4.97 -0.95 -17.85
CA LEU A 488 5.14 0.38 -17.25
C LEU A 488 6.10 0.36 -16.06
N ILE A 489 5.98 -0.62 -15.16
CA ILE A 489 6.92 -0.78 -14.03
C ILE A 489 8.36 -0.97 -14.55
N HIS A 490 8.56 -1.81 -15.57
CA HIS A 490 9.89 -1.95 -16.19
C HIS A 490 10.42 -0.66 -16.78
N GLU A 491 9.59 0.06 -17.54
CA GLU A 491 10.01 1.31 -18.17
C GLU A 491 10.27 2.43 -17.15
N VAL A 492 9.57 2.43 -16.01
CA VAL A 492 9.92 3.28 -14.86
C VAL A 492 11.30 2.91 -14.33
N ILE A 493 11.55 1.63 -14.03
CA ILE A 493 12.84 1.16 -13.48
C ILE A 493 14.03 1.47 -14.41
N GLN A 494 13.82 1.41 -15.73
CA GLN A 494 14.85 1.70 -16.72
C GLN A 494 15.05 3.20 -16.99
N SER A 495 14.12 4.04 -16.56
CA SER A 495 14.15 5.47 -16.84
C SER A 495 15.27 6.20 -16.10
N GLU A 496 15.69 7.33 -16.66
CA GLU A 496 16.61 8.25 -15.97
C GLU A 496 16.04 8.73 -14.63
N LEU A 497 14.73 8.93 -14.52
CA LEU A 497 14.06 9.32 -13.27
C LEU A 497 14.28 8.30 -12.14
N PHE A 498 14.36 7.01 -12.47
CA PHE A 498 14.60 5.97 -11.48
C PHE A 498 16.09 5.76 -11.22
N ARG A 499 16.95 6.03 -12.20
CA ARG A 499 18.39 5.76 -12.13
C ARG A 499 19.21 6.98 -11.65
N ASN A 500 18.58 8.13 -11.52
CA ASN A 500 19.19 9.38 -11.08
C ASN A 500 18.47 9.95 -9.84
N LYS A 501 19.10 10.91 -9.17
CA LYS A 501 18.60 11.59 -7.97
C LYS A 501 17.45 12.56 -8.21
#